data_AF-A0A259YWN9-F1
#
_entry.id   AF-A0A259YWN9-F1
#
_cell.length_a   1.000
_cell.length_b   1.000
_cell.length_c   1.000
_cell.angle_alpha   90.00
_cell.angle_beta   90.00
_cell.angle_gamma   90.00
#
_symmetry.space_group_name_H-M   'P 1'
#
loop_
_entity.id
_entity.type
_entity.pdbx_description
1 polymer ?
#
loop_
_entity_poly.entity_id
_entity_poly.type
_entity_poly.pdbx_seq_one_letter_code
_entity_poly.pdbx_strand_id
1 'polypeptide(L)'
;MASTPRFLHGIFSFTGHGLDKPELIDPSLSFVVPEGATAQPLYFRGGNSSDELVVVTLLRDGSPMRMFPMGAKSGVNIPLRVVEDVDPDTVLELVIAAPAGTSGEVVVDFGLVLI
;
A
#
# COMPACT_ATOMS: atom_id res chain seq x y z
N MET A 1 -4.23 22.07 -15.58
CA MET A 1 -5.18 21.27 -14.77
C MET A 1 -4.70 21.27 -13.34
N ALA A 2 -5.60 21.33 -12.35
CA ALA A 2 -5.23 21.12 -10.95
C ALA A 2 -5.28 19.61 -10.67
N SER A 3 -4.20 19.05 -10.12
CA SER A 3 -4.17 17.65 -9.69
C SER A 3 -5.12 17.43 -8.51
N THR A 4 -5.83 16.31 -8.48
CA THR A 4 -6.74 15.97 -7.36
C THR A 4 -6.06 14.96 -6.43
N PRO A 5 -5.81 15.29 -5.14
CA PRO A 5 -5.21 14.34 -4.21
C PRO A 5 -6.17 13.21 -3.85
N ARG A 6 -5.61 12.01 -3.69
CA ARG A 6 -6.32 10.83 -3.22
C ARG A 6 -5.47 10.04 -2.22
N PHE A 7 -6.13 9.48 -1.22
CA PHE A 7 -5.48 8.74 -0.14
C PHE A 7 -6.10 7.35 0.01
N LEU A 8 -5.24 6.37 0.25
CA LEU A 8 -5.57 5.04 0.78
C LEU A 8 -4.88 4.95 2.14
N HIS A 9 -5.65 5.02 3.22
CA HIS A 9 -5.08 5.18 4.56
C HIS A 9 -5.96 4.62 5.67
N GLY A 10 -5.35 4.34 6.82
CA GLY A 10 -6.05 3.84 8.00
C GLY A 10 -5.11 3.07 8.94
N ILE A 11 -5.74 2.45 9.94
CA ILE A 11 -5.09 1.54 10.88
C ILE A 11 -5.89 0.25 10.84
N PHE A 12 -5.20 -0.86 10.56
CA PHE A 12 -5.85 -2.14 10.32
C PHE A 12 -5.18 -3.24 11.14
N SER A 13 -5.97 -4.08 11.77
CA SER A 13 -5.47 -5.31 12.37
C SER A 13 -5.09 -6.30 11.28
N PHE A 14 -4.04 -7.10 11.48
CA PHE A 14 -3.66 -8.16 10.56
C PHE A 14 -3.26 -9.44 11.31
N THR A 15 -3.34 -10.57 10.60
CA THR A 15 -2.72 -11.85 10.99
C THR A 15 -1.85 -12.31 9.84
N GLY A 16 -0.60 -12.68 10.13
CA GLY A 16 0.37 -13.14 9.14
C GLY A 16 0.17 -14.61 8.79
N HIS A 17 0.30 -14.92 7.50
CA HIS A 17 0.16 -16.27 6.95
C HIS A 17 1.43 -16.76 6.20
N GLY A 18 2.48 -15.93 6.18
CA GLY A 18 3.72 -16.15 5.42
C GLY A 18 4.11 -14.89 4.65
N LEU A 19 5.42 -14.59 4.57
CA LEU A 19 5.92 -13.45 3.79
C LEU A 19 5.73 -13.61 2.27
N ASP A 20 5.48 -14.84 1.82
CA ASP A 20 5.17 -15.23 0.45
C ASP A 20 3.66 -15.25 0.15
N LYS A 21 2.81 -14.89 1.12
CA LYS A 21 1.35 -14.91 1.01
C LYS A 21 0.76 -13.53 1.32
N PRO A 22 0.93 -12.56 0.41
CA PRO A 22 0.32 -11.25 0.57
C PRO A 22 -1.21 -11.33 0.45
N GLU A 23 -1.91 -10.63 1.32
CA GLU A 23 -3.38 -10.56 1.35
C GLU A 23 -3.85 -9.11 1.40
N LEU A 24 -5.03 -8.82 0.83
CA LEU A 24 -5.62 -7.49 0.90
C LEU A 24 -5.81 -7.06 2.36
N ILE A 25 -5.30 -5.87 2.71
CA ILE A 25 -5.39 -5.37 4.08
C ILE A 25 -6.85 -5.07 4.45
N ASP A 26 -7.53 -4.31 3.58
CA ASP A 26 -8.93 -3.92 3.73
C ASP A 26 -9.49 -3.47 2.37
N PRO A 27 -10.78 -3.67 2.06
CA PRO A 27 -11.38 -3.20 0.81
C PRO A 27 -11.25 -1.68 0.56
N SER A 28 -11.13 -0.87 1.61
CA SER A 28 -10.91 0.58 1.48
C SER A 28 -9.53 0.96 0.94
N LEU A 29 -8.60 0.02 0.89
CA LEU A 29 -7.26 0.18 0.34
C LEU A 29 -7.14 -0.34 -1.11
N SER A 30 -8.27 -0.47 -1.80
CA SER A 30 -8.37 -0.73 -3.24
C SER A 30 -8.92 0.51 -3.97
N PHE A 31 -8.33 0.82 -5.12
CA PHE A 31 -8.70 1.98 -5.92
C PHE A 31 -8.57 1.70 -7.41
N VAL A 32 -9.65 1.94 -8.15
CA VAL A 32 -9.64 1.91 -9.61
C VAL A 32 -9.35 3.31 -10.13
N VAL A 33 -8.35 3.45 -11.00
CA VAL A 33 -8.06 4.73 -11.65
C VAL A 33 -9.22 5.08 -12.59
N PRO A 34 -9.91 6.22 -12.40
CA PRO A 34 -11.06 6.58 -13.22
C PRO A 34 -10.70 6.79 -14.69
N GLU A 35 -11.65 6.50 -15.57
CA GLU A 35 -11.56 6.86 -16.99
C GLU A 35 -11.23 8.36 -17.15
N GLY A 36 -10.28 8.66 -18.05
CA GLY A 36 -9.87 10.03 -18.34
C GLY A 36 -8.94 10.67 -17.30
N ALA A 37 -8.46 9.92 -16.31
CA ALA A 37 -7.47 10.37 -15.33
C ALA A 37 -6.22 9.49 -15.33
N THR A 38 -5.07 10.08 -15.03
CA THR A 38 -3.84 9.33 -14.73
C THR A 38 -3.54 9.43 -13.25
N ALA A 39 -3.28 8.30 -12.59
CA ALA A 39 -2.88 8.29 -11.18
C ALA A 39 -1.35 8.34 -11.04
N GLN A 40 -0.86 9.16 -10.11
CA GLN A 40 0.57 9.24 -9.77
C GLN A 40 0.77 8.97 -8.28
N PRO A 41 1.29 7.78 -7.91
CA PRO A 41 1.73 7.50 -6.54
C PRO A 41 2.82 8.48 -6.08
N LEU A 42 2.63 9.12 -4.93
CA LEU A 42 3.54 10.15 -4.43
C LEU A 42 4.36 9.68 -3.23
N TYR A 43 3.74 8.96 -2.30
CA TYR A 43 4.42 8.48 -1.10
C TYR A 43 3.70 7.30 -0.46
N PHE A 44 4.45 6.57 0.37
CA PHE A 44 3.91 5.68 1.39
C PHE A 44 4.51 6.05 2.74
N ARG A 45 3.66 6.23 3.74
CA ARG A 45 4.03 6.28 5.15
C ARG A 45 3.33 5.14 5.85
N GLY A 46 4.07 4.38 6.65
CA GLY A 46 3.48 3.25 7.34
C GLY A 46 4.18 2.93 8.65
N GLY A 47 3.48 2.16 9.48
CA GLY A 47 3.98 1.65 10.75
C GLY A 47 3.48 0.24 10.99
N ASN A 48 4.27 -0.56 11.71
CA ASN A 48 3.96 -1.92 12.10
C ASN A 48 4.11 -2.04 13.63
N SER A 49 3.07 -2.49 14.33
CA SER A 49 3.12 -2.64 15.79
C SER A 49 3.63 -4.01 16.26
N SER A 50 3.80 -4.98 15.36
CA SER A 50 4.29 -6.33 15.70
C SER A 50 5.79 -6.37 15.94
N ASP A 51 6.26 -7.43 16.61
CA ASP A 51 7.68 -7.70 16.86
C ASP A 51 8.40 -8.37 15.66
N GLU A 52 7.77 -8.40 14.48
CA GLU A 52 8.25 -9.10 13.30
C GLU A 52 8.33 -8.19 12.07
N LEU A 53 9.01 -8.65 11.02
CA LEU A 53 8.98 -7.98 9.71
C LEU A 53 7.58 -8.07 9.09
N VAL A 54 7.05 -6.92 8.67
CA VAL A 54 5.82 -6.82 7.88
C VAL A 54 6.14 -6.16 6.55
N VAL A 55 5.52 -6.63 5.47
CA VAL A 55 5.68 -6.05 4.14
C VAL A 55 4.33 -5.62 3.63
N VAL A 56 4.14 -4.31 3.45
CA VAL A 56 3.02 -3.79 2.65
C VAL A 56 3.48 -3.70 1.20
N THR A 57 2.65 -4.13 0.25
CA THR A 57 2.95 -4.08 -1.18
C THR A 57 1.83 -3.36 -1.92
N LEU A 58 2.20 -2.38 -2.73
CA LEU A 58 1.32 -1.82 -3.75
C LEU A 58 1.27 -2.78 -4.93
N LEU A 59 0.08 -3.28 -5.24
CA LEU A 59 -0.20 -4.02 -6.46
C LEU A 59 -0.74 -3.09 -7.54
N ARG A 60 -0.41 -3.40 -8.80
CA ARG A 60 -0.99 -2.87 -10.02
C ARG A 60 -1.59 -4.07 -10.78
N ASP A 61 -2.91 -4.13 -10.89
CA ASP A 61 -3.63 -5.25 -11.53
C ASP A 61 -3.17 -6.63 -11.01
N GLY A 62 -3.08 -6.76 -9.68
CA GLY A 62 -2.62 -7.98 -9.01
C GLY A 62 -1.11 -8.24 -9.06
N SER A 63 -0.34 -7.45 -9.81
CA SER A 63 1.12 -7.60 -9.91
C SER A 63 1.84 -6.66 -8.94
N PRO A 64 2.90 -7.10 -8.22
CA PRO A 64 3.66 -6.22 -7.35
C PRO A 64 4.28 -5.03 -8.10
N MET A 65 3.93 -3.81 -7.69
CA MET A 65 4.49 -2.57 -8.22
C MET A 65 5.58 -2.02 -7.29
N ARG A 66 5.32 -2.00 -5.97
CA ARG A 66 6.27 -1.49 -4.97
C ARG A 66 6.09 -2.16 -3.61
N MET A 67 7.18 -2.49 -2.93
CA MET A 67 7.18 -3.04 -1.57
C MET A 67 7.63 -2.00 -0.54
N PHE A 68 7.06 -2.10 0.65
CA PHE A 68 7.34 -1.26 1.82
C PHE A 68 7.62 -2.14 3.05
N PRO A 69 8.85 -2.69 3.16
CA PRO A 69 9.23 -3.50 4.32
C PRO A 69 9.34 -2.63 5.57
N MET A 70 8.73 -3.08 6.67
CA MET A 70 8.76 -2.46 7.99
C MET A 70 9.19 -3.50 9.02
N GLY A 71 10.33 -3.29 9.68
CA GLY A 71 10.78 -4.16 10.76
C GLY A 71 9.88 -4.12 12.00
N ALA A 72 10.28 -4.86 13.02
CA ALA A 72 9.63 -4.93 14.32
C ALA A 72 9.40 -3.53 14.92
N LYS A 73 8.16 -3.21 15.31
CA LYS A 73 7.76 -1.96 15.98
C LYS A 73 8.31 -0.70 15.30
N SER A 74 8.37 -0.72 13.97
CA SER A 74 9.00 0.33 13.18
C SER A 74 8.04 0.97 12.18
N GLY A 75 8.47 2.05 11.56
CA GLY A 75 7.75 2.69 10.48
C GLY A 75 8.69 3.22 9.40
N VAL A 76 8.11 3.55 8.26
CA VAL A 76 8.81 4.05 7.08
C VAL A 76 8.11 5.27 6.51
N ASN A 77 8.89 6.12 5.83
CA ASN A 77 8.39 7.22 5.01
C ASN A 77 9.14 7.21 3.68
N ILE A 78 8.47 6.73 2.64
CA ILE A 78 9.05 6.45 1.33
C ILE A 78 8.44 7.38 0.29
N PRO A 79 9.21 8.34 -0.26
CA PRO A 79 8.77 9.10 -1.43
C PRO A 79 8.81 8.21 -2.68
N LEU A 80 7.80 8.34 -3.55
CA LEU A 80 7.60 7.51 -4.75
C LEU A 80 7.88 8.24 -6.05
N ARG A 81 8.85 9.16 -6.05
CA ARG A 81 9.24 9.95 -7.24
C ARG A 81 9.81 9.13 -8.41
N VAL A 82 9.98 7.82 -8.26
CA VAL A 82 10.51 6.90 -9.27
C VAL A 82 9.41 5.93 -9.75
N VAL A 83 8.16 6.12 -9.32
CA VAL A 83 7.05 5.26 -9.72
C VAL A 83 6.40 5.85 -10.97
N GLU A 84 6.04 4.95 -11.88
CA GLU A 84 5.40 5.27 -13.16
C GLU A 84 3.97 5.78 -12.95
N ASP A 85 3.52 6.58 -13.91
CA ASP A 85 2.13 6.96 -14.08
C ASP A 85 1.27 5.70 -14.25
N VAL A 86 0.08 5.73 -13.66
CA VAL A 86 -0.86 4.62 -13.66
C VAL A 86 -2.06 5.00 -14.53
N ASP A 87 -2.25 4.22 -15.59
CA ASP A 87 -3.28 4.43 -16.60
C ASP A 87 -4.71 4.23 -16.05
N PRO A 88 -5.74 4.81 -16.69
CA PRO A 88 -7.15 4.52 -16.39
C PRO A 88 -7.47 3.02 -16.37
N ASP A 89 -8.54 2.65 -15.67
CA ASP A 89 -9.07 1.29 -15.52
C ASP A 89 -8.10 0.30 -14.82
N THR A 90 -6.93 0.79 -14.39
CA THR A 90 -5.98 0.04 -13.57
C THR A 90 -6.46 -0.04 -12.12
N VAL A 91 -6.31 -1.20 -11.49
CA VAL A 91 -6.59 -1.40 -10.05
C VAL A 91 -5.30 -1.29 -9.26
N LEU A 92 -5.30 -0.39 -8.26
CA LEU A 92 -4.25 -0.26 -7.26
C LEU A 92 -4.74 -0.80 -5.91
N GLU A 93 -3.94 -1.66 -5.29
CA GLU A 93 -4.30 -2.30 -4.02
C GLU A 93 -3.11 -2.34 -3.06
N LEU A 94 -3.36 -2.20 -1.76
CA LEU A 94 -2.36 -2.43 -0.73
C LEU A 94 -2.61 -3.76 -0.03
N VAL A 95 -1.66 -4.67 -0.21
CA VAL A 95 -1.64 -5.99 0.43
C VAL A 95 -0.58 -6.07 1.51
N ILE A 96 -0.77 -6.93 2.49
CA ILE A 96 0.17 -7.17 3.59
C ILE A 96 0.62 -8.63 3.61
N ALA A 97 1.90 -8.84 3.86
CA ALA A 97 2.47 -10.14 4.19
C ALA A 97 3.27 -10.04 5.49
N ALA A 98 3.16 -11.06 6.33
CA ALA A 98 3.86 -11.16 7.61
C ALA A 98 4.12 -12.65 7.93
N PRO A 99 5.12 -12.98 8.77
CA PRO A 99 5.37 -14.36 9.20
C PRO A 99 4.11 -15.02 9.76
N ALA A 100 4.01 -16.34 9.57
CA ALA A 100 2.86 -17.10 10.01
C ALA A 100 2.69 -17.01 11.54
N GLY A 101 1.49 -16.62 11.99
CA GLY A 101 1.17 -16.49 13.42
C GLY A 101 1.53 -15.13 14.03
N THR A 102 2.16 -14.22 13.28
CA THR A 102 2.32 -12.82 13.69
C THR A 102 0.98 -12.11 13.66
N SER A 103 0.69 -11.27 14.64
CA SER A 103 -0.47 -10.37 14.61
C SER A 103 -0.07 -8.98 15.08
N GLY A 104 -0.80 -7.97 14.63
CA GLY A 104 -0.60 -6.61 15.06
C GLY A 104 -1.52 -5.66 14.32
N GLU A 105 -1.14 -4.39 14.35
CA GLU A 105 -1.76 -3.32 13.60
C GLU A 105 -0.75 -2.78 12.58
N VAL A 106 -1.24 -2.53 11.37
CA VAL A 106 -0.51 -1.81 10.35
C VAL A 106 -1.15 -0.43 10.17
N VAL A 107 -0.32 0.60 10.26
CA VAL A 107 -0.68 1.98 9.89
C VAL A 107 -0.32 2.16 8.43
N VAL A 108 -1.26 2.64 7.63
CA VAL A 108 -1.08 2.88 6.20
C VAL A 108 -1.48 4.32 5.91
N ASP A 109 -0.63 5.01 5.17
CA ASP A 109 -0.93 6.31 4.57
C ASP A 109 -0.23 6.41 3.22
N PHE A 110 -0.99 6.07 2.18
CA PHE A 110 -0.55 6.09 0.80
C PHE A 110 -1.23 7.23 0.06
N GLY A 111 -0.40 8.15 -0.45
CA GLY A 111 -0.88 9.33 -1.16
C GLY A 111 -0.59 9.22 -2.65
N LEU A 112 -1.59 9.55 -3.46
CA LEU A 112 -1.47 9.70 -4.91
C LEU A 112 -2.21 10.96 -5.38
N VAL A 113 -1.96 11.38 -6.61
CA VAL A 113 -2.74 12.42 -7.28
C VAL A 113 -3.33 11.91 -8.58
N LEU A 114 -4.51 12.39 -8.92
CA LEU A 114 -5.11 12.24 -10.25
C LEU A 114 -4.80 13.48 -11.07
N ILE A 115 -4.35 13.27 -12.31
CA ILE A 115 -4.05 14.30 -13.30
C ILE A 115 -4.96 14.14 -14.51
#